data_AF-A0A5K1DL48-F1
#
_entry.id   AF-A0A5K1DL48-F1
#
_cell.length_a   1.000
_cell.length_b   1.000
_cell.length_c   1.000
_cell.angle_alpha   90.00
_cell.angle_beta   90.00
_cell.angle_gamma   90.00
#
_symmetry.space_group_name_H-M   'P 1'
#
loop_
_entity.id
_entity.type
_entity.pdbx_description
1 polymer ?
#
loop_
_entity_poly.entity_id
_entity_poly.type
_entity_poly.pdbx_seq_one_letter_code
_entity_poly.pdbx_strand_id
1 'polypeptide(L)' 'VVDSVNLNHVADAITRQRNAAMDEFELFYDSSSSTWHVTGAGLKRFVQMTNW' A
#
# COMPACT_ATOMS: atom_id res chain seq x y z
N VAL A 1 3.26 -22.71 23.91
CA VAL A 1 3.13 -21.25 24.02
C VAL A 1 2.98 -20.74 22.60
N VAL A 2 1.79 -20.29 22.22
CA VAL A 2 1.49 -19.91 20.82
C VAL A 2 1.96 -18.47 20.61
N ASP A 3 2.74 -18.28 19.54
CA ASP A 3 3.50 -17.07 19.18
C ASP A 3 2.70 -15.77 19.19
N SER A 4 2.82 -14.99 20.26
CA SER A 4 2.34 -13.60 20.34
C SER A 4 3.11 -12.65 19.41
N VAL A 5 4.27 -13.06 18.89
CA VAL A 5 5.12 -12.26 18.00
C VAL A 5 4.49 -12.08 16.61
N ASN A 6 3.70 -13.06 16.14
CA ASN A 6 3.12 -13.04 14.79
C ASN A 6 1.94 -12.05 14.66
N LEU A 7 1.13 -11.91 15.72
CA LEU A 7 -0.06 -11.04 15.73
C LEU A 7 0.29 -9.55 15.66
N ASN A 8 1.42 -9.13 16.23
CA ASN A 8 1.86 -7.74 16.19
C ASN A 8 2.33 -7.32 14.80
N HIS A 9 2.98 -8.22 14.04
CA HIS A 9 3.47 -7.92 12.71
C HIS A 9 2.35 -7.56 11.73
N VAL A 10 1.23 -8.29 11.78
CA VAL A 10 0.04 -8.00 10.94
C VAL A 10 -0.58 -6.67 11.35
N ALA A 11 -0.72 -6.41 12.66
CA ALA A 11 -1.25 -5.16 13.17
C ALA A 11 -0.38 -3.95 12.76
N ASP A 12 0.94 -4.09 12.83
CA ASP A 12 1.89 -3.05 12.42
C ASP A 12 1.82 -2.79 10.91
N ALA A 13 1.73 -3.85 10.09
CA ALA A 13 1.59 -3.71 8.65
C ALA A 13 0.29 -2.98 8.25
N ILE A 14 -0.83 -3.32 8.91
CA ILE A 14 -2.11 -2.63 8.71
C ILE A 14 -2.02 -1.17 9.16
N THR A 15 -1.37 -0.90 10.28
CA THR A 15 -1.19 0.47 10.81
C THR A 15 -0.35 1.32 9.88
N ARG A 16 0.76 0.78 9.34
CA ARG A 16 1.58 1.45 8.32
C ARG A 16 0.76 1.72 7.06
N GLN A 17 0.00 0.75 6.57
CA GLN A 17 -0.85 0.92 5.38
C GLN A 17 -1.92 2.01 5.58
N ARG A 18 -2.49 2.12 6.79
CA ARG A 18 -3.47 3.16 7.14
C ARG A 18 -2.82 4.53 7.34
N ASN A 19 -1.57 4.60 7.77
CA ASN A 19 -0.89 5.87 8.01
C ASN A 19 -0.09 6.35 6.80
N ALA A 20 0.05 5.53 5.76
CA ALA A 20 0.75 5.88 4.54
C ALA A 20 0.20 7.16 3.91
N ALA A 21 1.10 8.10 3.64
CA ALA A 21 0.76 9.36 3.03
C ALA A 21 0.42 9.17 1.53
N MET A 22 -0.32 10.11 0.95
CA MET A 22 -0.79 10.00 -0.43
C MET A 22 0.30 10.33 -1.46
N ASP A 23 1.25 11.16 -1.06
CA ASP A 23 2.41 11.62 -1.80
C ASP A 23 3.60 10.65 -1.75
N GLU A 24 3.55 9.63 -0.89
CA GLU A 24 4.50 8.52 -0.88
C GLU A 24 4.13 7.48 -1.95
N PHE A 25 4.69 7.66 -3.15
CA PHE A 25 4.50 6.74 -4.28
C PHE A 25 5.75 6.57 -5.14
N GLU A 26 5.78 5.48 -5.89
CA GLU A 26 6.82 5.17 -6.88
C GLU A 26 6.23 5.17 -8.29
N LEU A 27 7.05 5.59 -9.24
CA LEU A 27 6.76 5.62 -10.67
C LEU A 27 7.67 4.64 -11.40
N PHE A 28 7.08 3.76 -12.21
CA PHE A 28 7.85 2.87 -13.07
C PHE A 28 7.24 2.84 -14.47
N TYR A 29 8.12 2.86 -15.47
CA TYR A 29 7.73 2.81 -16.87
C TYR A 29 7.74 1.36 -17.35
N ASP A 30 6.60 0.89 -17.88
CA ASP A 30 6.48 -0.38 -18.56
C ASP A 30 6.63 -0.17 -20.07
N SER A 31 7.81 -0.50 -20.60
CA SER A 31 8.11 -0.39 -22.02
C SER A 31 7.32 -1.36 -22.89
N SER A 32 6.80 -2.46 -22.33
CA SER A 32 6.03 -3.45 -23.10
C SER A 32 4.65 -2.92 -23.48
N SER A 33 4.08 -2.06 -22.65
CA SER A 33 2.77 -1.44 -22.84
C SER A 33 2.84 0.05 -23.16
N SER A 34 4.04 0.66 -23.13
CA SER A 34 4.26 2.11 -23.19
C SER A 34 3.46 2.88 -22.13
N THR A 35 3.28 2.29 -20.95
CA THR A 35 2.50 2.90 -19.85
C THR A 35 3.38 3.24 -18.66
N TRP A 36 2.96 4.26 -17.91
CA TRP A 36 3.52 4.58 -16.60
C TRP A 36 2.61 4.03 -15.52
N HIS A 37 3.20 3.30 -14.59
CA HIS A 37 2.51 2.81 -13.42
C HIS A 37 2.87 3.65 -12.21
N VAL A 38 1.85 3.98 -11.42
CA VAL A 38 1.98 4.67 -10.13
C VAL A 38 1.58 3.69 -9.05
N THR A 39 2.46 3.44 -8.07
CA THR A 39 2.16 2.56 -6.93
C THR A 39 2.45 3.29 -5.62
N GLY A 40 1.49 3.25 -4.71
CA GLY A 40 1.63 3.85 -3.38
C GLY A 40 0.59 3.29 -2.42
N ALA A 41 0.98 3.10 -1.16
CA ALA A 41 0.07 2.56 -0.14
C ALA A 41 -1.11 3.52 0.13
N GLY A 42 -0.85 4.83 0.18
CA GLY A 42 -1.88 5.86 0.30
C GLY A 42 -2.82 5.89 -0.91
N LEU A 43 -2.28 5.81 -2.14
CA LEU A 43 -3.06 5.78 -3.38
C LEU A 43 -3.97 4.56 -3.48
N LYS A 44 -3.46 3.35 -3.15
CA LYS A 44 -4.26 2.12 -3.14
C LYS A 44 -5.42 2.21 -2.15
N ARG A 45 -5.18 2.78 -0.96
CA ARG A 45 -6.24 3.00 0.04
C ARG A 45 -7.28 4.00 -0.46
N PHE A 46 -6.85 5.11 -1.09
CA PHE A 46 -7.77 6.11 -1.65
C PHE A 46 -8.75 5.47 -2.64
N VAL A 47 -8.25 4.69 -3.60
CA VAL A 47 -9.09 3.97 -4.57
C VAL A 47 -10.09 3.04 -3.89
N GLN A 48 -9.66 2.30 -2.85
CA GLN A 48 -10.56 1.45 -2.06
C GLN A 48 -11.67 2.22 -1.33
N MET A 49 -11.41 3.48 -0.93
CA MET A 49 -12.39 4.33 -0.22
C MET A 49 -13.30 5.12 -1.17
N THR A 50 -12.89 5.38 -2.40
CA THR A 50 -13.63 6.20 -3.37
C THR A 50 -14.30 5.41 -4.48
N ASN A 51 -14.18 4.07 -4.47
CA ASN A 51 -15.01 3.20 -5.30
C ASN A 51 -16.32 2.95 -4.55
N TRP A 52 -17.36 3.69 -4.92
CA TRP A 52 -18.74 3.52 -4.48
C TRP A 52 -19.60 3.08 -5.67
#